data_AF-A0A416DRV8-F1
#
_entry.id   AF-A0A416DRV8-F1
#
_cell.length_a   1.000
_cell.length_b   1.000
_cell.length_c   1.000
_cell.angle_alpha   90.00
_cell.angle_beta   90.00
_cell.angle_gamma   90.00
#
_symmetry.space_group_name_H-M   'P 1'
#
loop_
_entity.id
_entity.type
_entity.pdbx_description
1 polymer ?
#
loop_
_entity_poly.entity_id
_entity_poly.type
_entity_poly.pdbx_seq_one_letter_code
_entity_poly.pdbx_strand_id
1 'polypeptide(L)'
;MRKTKLLAITMAAVVGMSSVPAVYRDVVVAQADETTGETFSLDEPNYLAAYTAGKKVTTDKQTLNFTFKTYETATLNWDTPVLLVYTSDDGIYDSKNTNYKHYANVRSDCWVDAEGTTETDASKNITINKTYPSDWNEWLKACKEEGKATVEYQKDSSNKVTIKYTVVAGDYTSVSEFSFIADEGKETYFAVTGELCTISGLPIDMKMELSNEQTRLKSVAGTYSDTDKTTTFGQVKCDGWWTNWSNGVEITEDAQKFSFKTTTNESTDLRWNTPTTVVFTSVDGGLYKPTTSKNLYKEYSVIRSDCFVITGADTVNETSGSLKTTGIPTVETKAYPDGANADEKKAIDDENNAKITEAWKPWVDANKAGTEVTGTVKREGNKVILTYLNNGIGYTATIPVEEGKKAYLSLTGEQCTIDNLKFAPAPAESTPAPGTEATPAPGTSATPAPGTSAEPAPGTSAAPAPGTSATPTAKPTVAPTKKPSNTKKPAKKLKSATITVKNGKKKVSSVTVKTKKSVKLAVSVNSKAKLSVAKLSKKNAKIAKVTFKKNKLTIKGLKKGKVSIKITSKKTSKYKAATKTIKVTVKK
;
A
#
# COMPACT_ATOMS: atom_id res chain seq x y z
N MET A 1 47.09 12.82 62.79
CA MET A 1 46.62 14.20 62.45
C MET A 1 45.40 14.05 61.52
N ARG A 2 44.21 14.56 61.86
CA ARG A 2 43.52 15.70 61.20
C ARG A 2 43.36 15.54 59.66
N LYS A 3 42.17 15.54 59.02
CA LYS A 3 40.74 15.82 59.39
C LYS A 3 39.81 14.88 58.57
N THR A 4 38.61 14.44 58.99
CA THR A 4 37.31 15.15 59.10
C THR A 4 36.91 15.89 57.80
N LYS A 5 35.72 15.71 57.20
CA LYS A 5 34.37 15.56 57.78
C LYS A 5 33.42 14.66 56.99
N LEU A 6 32.60 13.91 57.73
CA LEU A 6 31.21 13.60 57.39
C LEU A 6 30.32 14.70 58.02
N LEU A 7 29.15 15.02 57.46
CA LEU A 7 28.07 15.64 58.23
C LEU A 7 26.71 15.15 57.73
N ALA A 8 25.93 14.56 58.63
CA ALA A 8 24.54 14.23 58.42
C ALA A 8 23.64 15.29 59.07
N ILE A 9 22.37 15.34 58.68
CA ILE A 9 21.30 15.90 59.53
C ILE A 9 20.22 14.84 59.67
N THR A 10 19.97 14.46 60.92
CA THR A 10 18.89 13.59 61.38
C THR A 10 17.73 14.44 61.90
N MET A 11 16.52 13.90 61.83
CA MET A 11 15.45 14.22 62.78
C MET A 11 14.63 12.97 63.06
N ALA A 12 14.24 12.78 64.32
CA ALA A 12 13.60 11.57 64.85
C ALA A 12 12.23 11.90 65.50
N ALA A 13 11.60 10.83 66.03
CA ALA A 13 10.51 10.79 67.02
C ALA A 13 9.04 10.72 66.47
N VAL A 14 8.12 9.91 67.03
CA VAL A 14 8.24 8.80 68.02
C VAL A 14 6.99 7.87 68.01
N VAL A 15 7.19 6.57 68.25
CA VAL A 15 6.29 5.51 68.82
C VAL A 15 4.81 5.38 68.36
N GLY A 16 4.45 4.13 68.04
CA GLY A 16 3.07 3.62 68.07
C GLY A 16 3.00 2.10 67.89
N MET A 17 3.25 1.32 68.95
CA MET A 17 3.11 -0.15 68.93
C MET A 17 1.71 -0.60 69.33
N SER A 18 1.09 -1.46 68.51
CA SER A 18 0.06 -2.40 68.97
C SER A 18 0.02 -3.66 68.08
N SER A 19 0.10 -4.84 68.71
CA SER A 19 -0.21 -6.16 68.15
C SER A 19 -1.64 -6.21 67.55
N VAL A 20 -2.05 -7.12 66.66
CA VAL A 20 -1.82 -8.59 66.56
C VAL A 20 -1.90 -9.04 65.05
N PRO A 21 -1.83 -10.33 64.65
CA PRO A 21 -1.44 -10.71 63.28
C PRO A 21 -2.61 -10.95 62.31
N ALA A 22 -2.27 -11.02 61.01
CA ALA A 22 -2.64 -12.08 60.05
C ALA A 22 -2.98 -11.57 58.62
N VAL A 23 -2.95 -12.55 57.70
CA VAL A 23 -3.55 -12.58 56.35
C VAL A 23 -2.74 -11.96 55.20
N TYR A 24 -2.22 -12.88 54.37
CA TYR A 24 -1.86 -12.72 52.97
C TYR A 24 -2.71 -11.70 52.20
N ARG A 25 -2.06 -10.68 51.64
CA ARG A 25 -1.92 -10.43 50.19
C ARG A 25 -1.43 -9.01 49.99
N ASP A 26 -0.23 -8.87 49.41
CA ASP A 26 -0.03 -7.85 48.39
C ASP A 26 1.03 -8.34 47.41
N VAL A 27 0.64 -8.44 46.13
CA VAL A 27 1.57 -8.68 45.04
C VAL A 27 2.25 -7.35 44.79
N VAL A 28 3.52 -7.23 45.16
CA VAL A 28 4.35 -6.10 44.73
C VAL A 28 4.50 -6.22 43.21
N VAL A 29 3.66 -5.48 42.50
CA VAL A 29 3.83 -5.22 41.07
C VAL A 29 5.05 -4.30 40.97
N ALA A 30 6.22 -4.91 40.77
CA ALA A 30 7.44 -4.17 40.48
C ALA A 30 7.20 -3.30 39.24
N GLN A 31 7.66 -2.06 39.31
CA GLN A 31 7.30 -1.01 38.35
C GLN A 31 7.73 -1.40 36.94
N ALA A 32 6.87 -1.10 35.96
CA ALA A 32 7.27 -1.10 34.57
C ALA A 32 8.37 -0.05 34.41
N ASP A 33 9.47 -0.43 33.74
CA ASP A 33 10.47 0.52 33.28
C ASP A 33 9.81 1.39 32.20
N GLU A 34 9.49 2.65 32.55
CA GLU A 34 8.79 3.60 31.67
C GLU A 34 9.74 4.09 30.57
N THR A 35 10.06 3.21 29.62
CA THR A 35 10.46 3.65 28.29
C THR A 35 9.36 4.55 27.74
N THR A 36 9.74 5.75 27.30
CA THR A 36 8.87 6.74 26.65
C THR A 36 7.84 6.06 25.76
N GLY A 37 6.54 6.34 25.96
CA GLY A 37 5.40 5.56 25.44
C GLY A 37 5.23 5.46 23.91
N GLU A 38 6.26 5.80 23.14
CA GLU A 38 6.40 5.50 21.73
C GLU A 38 6.64 4.00 21.51
N THR A 39 5.89 3.43 20.57
CA THR A 39 6.01 2.02 20.18
C THR A 39 6.05 1.90 18.66
N PHE A 40 6.49 0.75 18.15
CA PHE A 40 6.51 0.47 16.72
C PHE A 40 5.82 -0.86 16.37
N SER A 41 5.74 -1.12 15.07
CA SER A 41 5.07 -2.26 14.48
C SER A 41 5.93 -2.95 13.43
N LEU A 42 5.76 -4.27 13.29
CA LEU A 42 6.29 -5.09 12.20
C LEU A 42 5.15 -5.58 11.29
N ASP A 43 5.49 -5.86 10.04
CA ASP A 43 4.58 -6.28 8.97
C ASP A 43 5.24 -7.46 8.26
N GLU A 44 4.83 -8.69 8.60
CA GLU A 44 5.55 -9.94 8.32
C GLU A 44 4.82 -10.77 7.23
N PRO A 45 4.98 -10.47 5.93
CA PRO A 45 4.32 -11.23 4.88
C PRO A 45 4.89 -12.63 4.63
N ASN A 46 6.06 -12.96 5.18
CA ASN A 46 6.71 -14.28 5.16
C ASN A 46 7.58 -14.38 6.42
N TYR A 47 7.97 -15.59 6.82
CA TYR A 47 8.95 -15.78 7.91
C TYR A 47 10.24 -14.97 7.71
N LEU A 48 10.69 -14.27 8.75
CA LEU A 48 11.87 -13.38 8.77
C LEU A 48 11.84 -12.27 7.70
N ALA A 49 10.66 -11.74 7.36
CA ALA A 49 10.57 -10.57 6.50
C ALA A 49 11.07 -9.30 7.23
N ALA A 50 10.79 -9.20 8.53
CA ALA A 50 11.45 -8.32 9.49
C ALA A 50 11.79 -9.07 10.79
N TYR A 51 12.49 -8.37 11.69
CA TYR A 51 12.71 -8.78 13.08
C TYR A 51 13.15 -7.56 13.90
N THR A 52 13.01 -7.65 15.21
CA THR A 52 13.48 -6.62 16.16
C THR A 52 14.98 -6.74 16.46
N ALA A 53 15.56 -5.71 17.09
CA ALA A 53 16.77 -5.89 17.86
C ALA A 53 16.53 -6.90 19.01
N GLY A 54 17.60 -7.51 19.52
CA GLY A 54 17.53 -8.44 20.63
C GLY A 54 17.24 -7.73 21.95
N LYS A 55 16.12 -8.07 22.60
CA LYS A 55 15.89 -7.71 23.99
C LYS A 55 16.79 -8.60 24.86
N LYS A 56 17.68 -7.96 25.63
CA LYS A 56 18.59 -8.66 26.54
C LYS A 56 17.81 -9.36 27.66
N VAL A 57 18.16 -10.62 27.95
CA VAL A 57 17.63 -11.36 29.10
C VAL A 57 18.44 -10.99 30.36
N THR A 58 17.75 -10.51 31.38
CA THR A 58 18.33 -10.02 32.64
C THR A 58 18.16 -11.00 33.80
N THR A 59 18.86 -10.76 34.92
CA THR A 59 18.68 -11.49 36.17
C THR A 59 17.33 -11.23 36.82
N ASP A 60 16.88 -9.97 36.77
CA ASP A 60 15.54 -9.60 37.22
C ASP A 60 14.52 -10.12 36.20
N LYS A 61 13.40 -10.63 36.71
CA LYS A 61 12.30 -11.12 35.88
C LYS A 61 11.60 -9.94 35.21
N GLN A 62 11.63 -9.93 33.89
CA GLN A 62 11.07 -8.88 33.05
C GLN A 62 9.89 -9.39 32.22
N THR A 63 9.06 -8.46 31.72
CA THR A 63 7.90 -8.76 30.87
C THR A 63 7.87 -7.84 29.65
N LEU A 64 7.83 -8.43 28.46
CA LEU A 64 7.49 -7.74 27.21
C LEU A 64 6.03 -8.02 26.86
N ASN A 65 5.25 -7.00 26.53
CA ASN A 65 3.90 -7.13 26.01
C ASN A 65 3.80 -6.55 24.61
N PHE A 66 3.07 -7.21 23.71
CA PHE A 66 2.71 -6.67 22.40
C PHE A 66 1.38 -7.24 21.90
N THR A 67 0.88 -6.71 20.80
CA THR A 67 -0.32 -7.19 20.10
C THR A 67 0.04 -7.63 18.69
N PHE A 68 -0.78 -8.49 18.10
CA PHE A 68 -0.62 -8.89 16.70
C PHE A 68 -1.96 -9.21 16.04
N LYS A 69 -1.98 -9.21 14.70
CA LYS A 69 -3.13 -9.69 13.91
C LYS A 69 -2.62 -10.53 12.74
N THR A 70 -3.13 -11.76 12.60
CA THR A 70 -2.76 -12.63 11.49
C THR A 70 -3.53 -12.24 10.22
N TYR A 71 -2.92 -12.47 9.06
CA TYR A 71 -3.51 -12.08 7.79
C TYR A 71 -4.73 -12.95 7.48
N GLU A 72 -5.64 -12.43 6.63
CA GLU A 72 -6.71 -13.27 6.08
C GLU A 72 -6.19 -14.50 5.32
N THR A 73 -4.97 -14.42 4.77
CA THR A 73 -4.24 -15.52 4.13
C THR A 73 -3.60 -16.52 5.08
N ALA A 74 -3.48 -16.21 6.38
CA ALA A 74 -3.05 -17.17 7.38
C ALA A 74 -4.02 -18.37 7.41
N THR A 75 -3.49 -19.59 7.33
CA THR A 75 -4.25 -20.85 7.35
C THR A 75 -3.69 -21.89 8.32
N LEU A 76 -2.55 -21.59 8.95
CA LEU A 76 -1.79 -22.48 9.81
C LEU A 76 -1.56 -21.73 11.14
N ASN A 77 -1.50 -22.46 12.26
CA ASN A 77 -1.40 -21.80 13.57
C ASN A 77 -0.07 -21.06 13.77
N TRP A 78 0.96 -21.41 12.98
CA TRP A 78 2.27 -20.79 12.98
C TRP A 78 2.38 -19.52 12.12
N ASP A 79 1.30 -19.14 11.44
CA ASP A 79 1.19 -17.87 10.71
C ASP A 79 0.99 -16.71 11.73
N THR A 80 1.91 -16.62 12.69
CA THR A 80 1.84 -15.85 13.94
C THR A 80 3.24 -15.42 14.40
N PRO A 81 3.38 -14.60 15.48
CA PRO A 81 4.69 -14.12 15.90
C PRO A 81 5.53 -15.20 16.59
N VAL A 82 6.84 -15.11 16.36
CA VAL A 82 7.90 -16.04 16.80
C VAL A 82 8.96 -15.26 17.56
N LEU A 83 9.48 -15.84 18.64
CA LEU A 83 10.67 -15.35 19.34
C LEU A 83 11.90 -16.13 18.86
N LEU A 84 12.93 -15.40 18.44
CA LEU A 84 14.24 -15.92 18.08
C LEU A 84 15.14 -15.79 19.30
N VAL A 85 15.55 -16.89 19.93
CA VAL A 85 16.38 -16.89 21.15
C VAL A 85 17.82 -17.24 20.79
N TYR A 86 18.78 -16.40 21.17
CA TYR A 86 20.17 -16.52 20.73
C TYR A 86 21.17 -15.84 21.69
N THR A 87 22.46 -16.05 21.42
CA THR A 87 23.54 -15.18 21.88
C THR A 87 24.27 -14.58 20.68
N SER A 88 24.72 -13.34 20.84
CA SER A 88 25.53 -12.58 19.89
C SER A 88 26.30 -11.49 20.65
N ASP A 89 27.38 -10.98 20.06
CA ASP A 89 28.21 -9.95 20.70
C ASP A 89 27.62 -8.54 20.57
N ASP A 90 26.71 -8.33 19.62
CA ASP A 90 26.08 -7.04 19.27
C ASP A 90 24.59 -6.95 19.66
N GLY A 91 23.98 -8.03 20.15
CA GLY A 91 22.55 -8.11 20.43
C GLY A 91 21.66 -8.18 19.19
N ILE A 92 22.22 -8.46 18.00
CA ILE A 92 21.50 -8.57 16.73
C ILE A 92 21.35 -10.04 16.31
N TYR A 93 20.21 -10.37 15.69
CA TYR A 93 20.01 -11.64 15.02
C TYR A 93 20.76 -11.65 13.68
N ASP A 94 21.93 -12.29 13.63
CA ASP A 94 22.63 -12.61 12.38
C ASP A 94 23.13 -14.06 12.38
N SER A 95 22.39 -14.93 11.69
CA SER A 95 22.72 -16.36 11.55
C SER A 95 23.96 -16.66 10.70
N LYS A 96 24.66 -15.64 10.19
CA LYS A 96 25.92 -15.78 9.43
C LYS A 96 27.14 -15.30 10.20
N ASN A 97 26.98 -14.62 11.32
CA ASN A 97 28.08 -14.14 12.15
C ASN A 97 28.71 -15.31 12.92
N THR A 98 30.05 -15.39 12.96
CA THR A 98 30.76 -16.46 13.67
C THR A 98 30.56 -16.45 15.18
N ASN A 99 30.14 -15.31 15.73
CA ASN A 99 29.97 -15.11 17.17
C ASN A 99 28.48 -15.22 17.58
N TYR A 100 27.61 -15.64 16.65
CA TYR A 100 26.20 -15.90 16.88
C TYR A 100 25.95 -17.40 17.14
N LYS A 101 25.14 -17.71 18.15
CA LYS A 101 24.57 -19.05 18.37
C LYS A 101 23.08 -18.95 18.61
N HIS A 102 22.31 -19.69 17.80
CA HIS A 102 20.87 -19.83 17.96
C HIS A 102 20.57 -20.89 19.01
N TYR A 103 19.76 -20.55 20.01
CA TYR A 103 19.28 -21.51 21.00
C TYR A 103 17.93 -22.09 20.59
N ALA A 104 16.94 -21.23 20.25
CA ALA A 104 15.61 -21.72 19.87
C ALA A 104 14.76 -20.73 19.06
N ASN A 105 13.84 -21.30 18.27
CA ASN A 105 12.64 -20.62 17.80
C ASN A 105 11.47 -20.97 18.74
N VAL A 106 10.96 -19.99 19.49
CA VAL A 106 9.81 -20.17 20.40
C VAL A 106 8.57 -19.54 19.75
N ARG A 107 7.63 -20.36 19.26
CA ARG A 107 6.45 -19.89 18.54
C ARG A 107 5.21 -19.83 19.43
N SER A 108 4.22 -19.06 18.98
CA SER A 108 2.92 -18.91 19.65
C SER A 108 1.96 -20.08 19.46
N ASP A 109 2.25 -21.00 18.54
CA ASP A 109 1.48 -22.24 18.31
C ASP A 109 1.95 -23.43 19.17
N CYS A 110 2.57 -23.17 20.33
CA CYS A 110 3.16 -24.17 21.23
C CYS A 110 4.28 -25.02 20.60
N TRP A 111 4.81 -24.60 19.45
CA TRP A 111 5.99 -25.21 18.85
C TRP A 111 7.25 -24.47 19.30
N VAL A 112 8.22 -25.24 19.78
CA VAL A 112 9.57 -24.77 20.11
C VAL A 112 10.53 -25.69 19.39
N ASP A 113 11.51 -25.13 18.70
CA ASP A 113 12.64 -25.86 18.10
C ASP A 113 13.91 -25.30 18.72
N ALA A 114 14.54 -26.11 19.57
CA ALA A 114 15.68 -25.74 20.38
C ALA A 114 16.85 -26.71 20.10
N GLU A 115 17.92 -26.22 19.49
CA GLU A 115 19.09 -27.02 19.08
C GLU A 115 18.73 -28.38 18.43
N GLY A 116 17.70 -28.40 17.57
CA GLY A 116 17.24 -29.58 16.84
C GLY A 116 16.40 -30.58 17.65
N THR A 117 15.93 -30.22 18.84
CA THR A 117 14.84 -30.92 19.56
C THR A 117 13.59 -30.05 19.65
N THR A 118 12.42 -30.68 19.56
CA THR A 118 11.12 -30.00 19.77
C THR A 118 10.47 -30.32 21.11
N GLU A 119 11.13 -31.12 21.94
CA GLU A 119 10.67 -31.56 23.28
C GLU A 119 11.80 -31.41 24.31
N THR A 120 11.45 -31.49 25.60
CA THR A 120 12.40 -31.50 26.72
C THR A 120 13.50 -32.56 26.52
N ASP A 121 14.75 -32.11 26.58
CA ASP A 121 15.95 -32.93 26.42
C ASP A 121 16.93 -32.61 27.57
N ALA A 122 16.89 -33.45 28.61
CA ALA A 122 17.74 -33.30 29.78
C ALA A 122 19.23 -33.43 29.45
N SER A 123 19.62 -34.12 28.36
CA SER A 123 21.02 -34.25 27.96
C SER A 123 21.62 -32.94 27.43
N LYS A 124 20.76 -32.05 26.91
CA LYS A 124 21.09 -30.69 26.47
C LYS A 124 20.73 -29.61 27.52
N ASN A 125 20.25 -30.01 28.70
CA ASN A 125 19.63 -29.13 29.70
C ASN A 125 18.42 -28.31 29.18
N ILE A 126 17.74 -28.79 28.14
CA ILE A 126 16.58 -28.12 27.52
C ILE A 126 15.29 -28.60 28.19
N THR A 127 14.46 -27.66 28.64
CA THR A 127 13.10 -27.91 29.13
C THR A 127 12.10 -27.14 28.26
N ILE A 128 11.04 -27.80 27.81
CA ILE A 128 9.97 -27.22 27.01
C ILE A 128 8.62 -27.63 27.62
N ASN A 129 7.90 -26.66 28.19
CA ASN A 129 6.55 -26.82 28.70
C ASN A 129 5.53 -26.16 27.75
N LYS A 130 4.41 -26.84 27.47
CA LYS A 130 3.41 -26.43 26.48
C LYS A 130 2.01 -26.43 27.11
N THR A 131 1.29 -25.31 27.02
CA THR A 131 -0.15 -25.26 27.31
C THR A 131 -0.90 -24.95 26.02
N TYR A 132 -1.72 -25.89 25.56
CA TYR A 132 -2.46 -25.75 24.30
C TYR A 132 -3.81 -25.02 24.50
N PRO A 133 -4.27 -24.22 23.53
CA PRO A 133 -5.62 -23.67 23.54
C PRO A 133 -6.66 -24.78 23.36
N SER A 134 -7.87 -24.54 23.85
CA SER A 134 -8.98 -25.50 23.82
C SER A 134 -9.47 -25.85 22.41
N ASP A 135 -9.36 -24.93 21.44
CA ASP A 135 -9.55 -25.20 20.00
C ASP A 135 -8.59 -24.33 19.17
N TRP A 136 -7.68 -24.98 18.45
CA TRP A 136 -6.73 -24.33 17.56
C TRP A 136 -7.36 -23.55 16.40
N ASN A 137 -8.48 -24.04 15.84
CA ASN A 137 -9.13 -23.38 14.70
C ASN A 137 -9.79 -22.07 15.12
N GLU A 138 -10.36 -22.05 16.31
CA GLU A 138 -10.99 -20.86 16.88
C GLU A 138 -9.93 -19.91 17.48
N TRP A 139 -8.82 -20.42 18.04
CA TRP A 139 -7.63 -19.61 18.40
C TRP A 139 -7.06 -18.86 17.19
N LEU A 140 -6.79 -19.53 16.07
CA LEU A 140 -6.26 -18.86 14.86
C LEU A 140 -7.26 -17.86 14.29
N LYS A 141 -8.56 -18.15 14.37
CA LYS A 141 -9.63 -17.24 13.96
C LYS A 141 -9.72 -16.01 14.87
N ALA A 142 -9.49 -16.16 16.18
CA ALA A 142 -9.38 -15.03 17.09
C ALA A 142 -8.11 -14.20 16.85
N CYS A 143 -6.98 -14.85 16.52
CA CYS A 143 -5.73 -14.18 16.15
C CYS A 143 -5.84 -13.29 14.89
N LYS A 144 -6.82 -13.53 14.01
CA LYS A 144 -7.14 -12.64 12.87
C LYS A 144 -7.83 -11.34 13.28
N GLU A 145 -8.58 -11.37 14.38
CA GLU A 145 -9.23 -10.19 14.95
C GLU A 145 -8.23 -9.44 15.83
N GLU A 146 -7.65 -10.11 16.84
CA GLU A 146 -6.55 -9.62 17.69
C GLU A 146 -5.95 -10.74 18.55
N GLY A 147 -4.63 -10.88 18.55
CA GLY A 147 -3.86 -11.65 19.52
C GLY A 147 -3.06 -10.73 20.45
N LYS A 148 -2.98 -11.10 21.73
CA LYS A 148 -2.18 -10.40 22.76
C LYS A 148 -1.07 -11.32 23.25
N ALA A 149 0.15 -10.82 23.20
CA ALA A 149 1.36 -11.55 23.52
C ALA A 149 2.00 -10.99 24.79
N THR A 150 2.40 -11.90 25.69
CA THR A 150 3.15 -11.60 26.90
C THR A 150 4.34 -12.55 26.95
N VAL A 151 5.55 -12.00 27.00
CA VAL A 151 6.81 -12.74 27.13
C VAL A 151 7.40 -12.42 28.49
N GLU A 152 7.35 -13.38 29.42
CA GLU A 152 8.06 -13.30 30.70
C GLU A 152 9.46 -13.93 30.52
N TYR A 153 10.52 -13.23 30.93
CA TYR A 153 11.89 -13.71 30.73
C TYR A 153 12.83 -13.39 31.90
N GLN A 154 13.79 -14.28 32.16
CA GLN A 154 14.81 -14.16 33.21
C GLN A 154 16.02 -15.09 32.93
N LYS A 155 17.20 -14.74 33.46
CA LYS A 155 18.42 -15.57 33.50
C LYS A 155 18.89 -15.68 34.95
N ASP A 156 18.77 -16.84 35.58
CA ASP A 156 19.17 -16.99 36.98
C ASP A 156 20.69 -17.10 37.19
N SER A 157 21.13 -17.14 38.45
CA SER A 157 22.54 -17.22 38.84
C SER A 157 23.25 -18.52 38.45
N SER A 158 22.52 -19.53 37.94
CA SER A 158 23.08 -20.76 37.35
C SER A 158 23.23 -20.68 35.82
N ASN A 159 23.10 -19.47 35.24
CA ASN A 159 22.97 -19.21 33.81
C ASN A 159 21.74 -19.86 33.16
N LYS A 160 20.76 -20.35 33.94
CA LYS A 160 19.53 -20.89 33.40
C LYS A 160 18.64 -19.75 32.91
N VAL A 161 18.42 -19.72 31.61
CA VAL A 161 17.46 -18.81 30.97
C VAL A 161 16.09 -19.49 30.95
N THR A 162 15.06 -18.74 31.28
CA THR A 162 13.65 -19.13 31.10
C THR A 162 12.94 -18.04 30.32
N ILE A 163 12.26 -18.43 29.23
CA ILE A 163 11.40 -17.57 28.40
C ILE A 163 10.04 -18.23 28.32
N LYS A 164 9.02 -17.56 28.85
CA LYS A 164 7.62 -18.00 28.84
C LYS A 164 6.80 -17.08 27.95
N TYR A 165 6.46 -17.56 26.77
CA TYR A 165 5.68 -16.87 25.76
C TYR A 165 4.21 -17.29 25.86
N THR A 166 3.36 -16.38 26.33
CA THR A 166 1.90 -16.56 26.45
C THR A 166 1.21 -15.76 25.35
N VAL A 167 0.24 -16.37 24.66
CA VAL A 167 -0.63 -15.68 23.70
C VAL A 167 -2.10 -15.92 24.05
N VAL A 168 -2.84 -14.83 24.20
CA VAL A 168 -4.30 -14.81 24.42
C VAL A 168 -4.98 -14.21 23.20
N ALA A 169 -5.91 -14.94 22.59
CA ALA A 169 -6.71 -14.50 21.46
C ALA A 169 -8.18 -14.91 21.69
N GLY A 170 -9.05 -13.93 21.95
CA GLY A 170 -10.40 -14.20 22.45
C GLY A 170 -10.35 -14.96 23.77
N ASP A 171 -11.12 -16.05 23.85
CA ASP A 171 -11.16 -16.95 25.02
C ASP A 171 -10.06 -18.03 25.01
N TYR A 172 -9.15 -18.00 24.01
CA TYR A 172 -8.17 -19.06 23.77
C TYR A 172 -6.77 -18.60 24.19
N THR A 173 -6.07 -19.43 24.98
CA THR A 173 -4.71 -19.16 25.45
C THR A 173 -3.75 -20.27 25.01
N SER A 174 -2.60 -19.90 24.45
CA SER A 174 -1.45 -20.79 24.25
C SER A 174 -0.27 -20.32 25.12
N VAL A 175 0.55 -21.27 25.59
CA VAL A 175 1.79 -20.98 26.33
C VAL A 175 2.91 -21.89 25.84
N SER A 176 4.02 -21.27 25.44
CA SER A 176 5.29 -21.90 25.12
C SER A 176 6.32 -21.45 26.15
N GLU A 177 6.74 -22.33 27.05
CA GLU A 177 7.79 -22.04 28.02
C GLU A 177 9.04 -22.86 27.70
N PHE A 178 10.12 -22.16 27.38
CA PHE A 178 11.43 -22.71 27.05
C PHE A 178 12.42 -22.35 28.15
N SER A 179 13.21 -23.33 28.61
CA SER A 179 14.36 -23.08 29.48
C SER A 179 15.58 -23.87 29.04
N PHE A 180 16.76 -23.27 29.20
CA PHE A 180 18.06 -23.86 28.85
C PHE A 180 19.16 -23.24 29.72
N ILE A 181 20.36 -23.81 29.70
CA ILE A 181 21.56 -23.18 30.29
C ILE A 181 22.28 -22.40 29.20
N ALA A 182 22.40 -21.09 29.36
CA ALA A 182 23.14 -20.25 28.43
C ALA A 182 24.66 -20.41 28.61
N ASP A 183 25.42 -20.23 27.52
CA ASP A 183 26.87 -20.35 27.57
C ASP A 183 27.50 -19.32 28.54
N GLU A 184 28.53 -19.76 29.28
CA GLU A 184 29.16 -18.94 30.32
C GLU A 184 29.88 -17.72 29.73
N GLY A 185 29.76 -16.58 30.41
CA GLY A 185 30.31 -15.30 29.93
C GLY A 185 29.63 -14.72 28.68
N LYS A 186 28.59 -15.38 28.13
CA LYS A 186 27.83 -14.89 26.99
C LYS A 186 26.47 -14.29 27.40
N GLU A 187 26.12 -13.22 26.71
CA GLU A 187 24.85 -12.51 26.87
C GLU A 187 23.75 -13.20 26.05
N THR A 188 22.54 -13.26 26.60
CA THR A 188 21.39 -13.90 25.95
C THR A 188 20.38 -12.85 25.53
N TYR A 189 19.85 -12.99 24.33
CA TYR A 189 18.86 -12.09 23.75
C TYR A 189 17.68 -12.88 23.18
N PHE A 190 16.55 -12.19 23.02
CA PHE A 190 15.51 -12.65 22.11
C PHE A 190 15.03 -11.52 21.20
N ALA A 191 14.79 -11.81 19.92
CA ALA A 191 14.14 -10.91 18.98
C ALA A 191 12.73 -11.41 18.63
N VAL A 192 11.85 -10.50 18.22
CA VAL A 192 10.50 -10.82 17.74
C VAL A 192 10.49 -10.75 16.21
N THR A 193 9.90 -11.75 15.57
CA THR A 193 9.58 -11.83 14.13
C THR A 193 8.19 -12.46 13.98
N GLY A 194 7.75 -12.78 12.77
CA GLY A 194 6.56 -13.58 12.53
C GLY A 194 6.46 -14.11 11.11
N GLU A 195 5.33 -14.72 10.80
CA GLU A 195 4.92 -15.06 9.43
C GLU A 195 3.44 -14.73 9.25
N LEU A 196 3.06 -14.19 8.09
CA LEU A 196 1.69 -13.80 7.72
C LEU A 196 0.93 -13.03 8.82
N CYS A 197 1.58 -12.11 9.52
CA CYS A 197 0.98 -11.31 10.60
C CYS A 197 1.54 -9.88 10.69
N THR A 198 0.77 -8.98 11.29
CA THR A 198 1.27 -7.68 11.77
C THR A 198 1.49 -7.75 13.27
N ILE A 199 2.55 -7.12 13.77
CA ILE A 199 2.94 -7.07 15.19
C ILE A 199 2.96 -5.60 15.59
N SER A 200 2.47 -5.22 16.76
CA SER A 200 2.29 -3.81 17.16
C SER A 200 2.38 -3.60 18.67
N GLY A 201 2.90 -2.45 19.08
CA GLY A 201 3.15 -2.14 20.49
C GLY A 201 4.50 -2.62 20.99
N LEU A 202 5.47 -2.85 20.09
CA LEU A 202 6.84 -3.18 20.47
C LEU A 202 7.56 -1.92 20.99
N PRO A 203 8.34 -2.00 22.09
CA PRO A 203 8.98 -0.84 22.71
C PRO A 203 10.11 -0.32 21.81
N ILE A 204 10.32 1.00 21.82
CA ILE A 204 11.25 1.64 20.86
C ILE A 204 12.70 1.15 20.98
N ASP A 205 13.13 0.65 22.15
CA ASP A 205 14.47 0.09 22.38
C ASP A 205 14.71 -1.26 21.69
N MET A 206 13.64 -1.96 21.28
CA MET A 206 13.71 -3.15 20.42
C MET A 206 13.65 -2.81 18.92
N LYS A 207 13.47 -1.54 18.56
CA LYS A 207 13.62 -1.13 17.17
C LYS A 207 15.09 -1.37 16.78
N MET A 208 15.31 -1.94 15.60
CA MET A 208 16.66 -2.02 15.04
C MET A 208 17.18 -0.58 14.84
N GLU A 209 17.96 -0.10 15.81
CA GLU A 209 18.85 1.04 15.61
C GLU A 209 19.76 0.74 14.41
N LEU A 210 19.94 1.74 13.56
CA LEU A 210 20.68 1.59 12.33
C LEU A 210 22.15 1.32 12.70
N SER A 211 22.67 0.13 12.40
CA SER A 211 24.12 0.01 12.25
C SER A 211 24.55 0.97 11.14
N ASN A 212 25.68 1.66 11.36
CA ASN A 212 26.12 2.78 10.52
C ASN A 212 26.42 2.40 9.05
N GLU A 213 26.25 1.13 8.68
CA GLU A 213 26.46 0.58 7.34
C GLU A 213 25.29 0.81 6.38
N GLN A 214 24.05 0.97 6.89
CA GLN A 214 22.96 1.49 6.05
C GLN A 214 23.04 3.01 5.96
N THR A 215 24.01 3.48 5.17
CA THR A 215 24.22 4.91 4.92
C THR A 215 22.95 5.52 4.30
N ARG A 216 22.18 6.27 5.12
CA ARG A 216 21.19 7.22 4.61
C ARG A 216 21.90 8.07 3.56
N LEU A 217 21.39 8.03 2.35
CA LEU A 217 22.08 8.64 1.23
C LEU A 217 21.97 10.17 1.35
N LYS A 218 23.10 10.85 1.12
CA LYS A 218 23.16 12.31 1.17
C LYS A 218 22.22 12.89 0.12
N SER A 219 21.47 13.90 0.53
CA SER A 219 20.39 14.52 -0.22
C SER A 219 20.40 16.02 0.03
N VAL A 220 19.75 16.78 -0.85
CA VAL A 220 19.50 18.19 -0.61
C VAL A 220 18.39 18.32 0.43
N ALA A 221 18.72 18.90 1.58
CA ALA A 221 17.78 19.11 2.67
C ALA A 221 16.77 20.21 2.29
N GLY A 222 15.49 19.97 2.63
CA GLY A 222 14.44 20.98 2.55
C GLY A 222 14.38 21.79 3.83
N THR A 223 14.16 23.10 3.69
CA THR A 223 13.85 24.00 4.80
C THR A 223 12.35 24.24 4.82
N TYR A 224 11.69 23.99 5.96
CA TYR A 224 10.26 24.26 6.15
C TYR A 224 10.03 25.63 6.78
N SER A 225 9.01 26.35 6.30
CA SER A 225 8.50 27.59 6.90
C SER A 225 7.12 27.33 7.50
N ASP A 226 6.98 27.45 8.82
CA ASP A 226 5.68 27.40 9.50
C ASP A 226 4.74 28.54 9.07
N THR A 227 5.32 29.69 8.71
CA THR A 227 4.57 30.90 8.32
C THR A 227 3.84 30.69 6.99
N ASP A 228 4.56 30.19 5.99
CA ASP A 228 4.02 29.99 4.63
C ASP A 228 3.48 28.57 4.42
N LYS A 229 3.76 27.66 5.36
CA LYS A 229 3.57 26.20 5.28
C LYS A 229 4.26 25.57 4.07
N THR A 230 5.42 26.11 3.69
CA THR A 230 6.15 25.70 2.49
C THR A 230 7.48 25.06 2.81
N THR A 231 7.83 24.00 2.08
CA THR A 231 9.18 23.42 2.07
C THR A 231 9.93 23.91 0.84
N THR A 232 11.11 24.48 1.01
CA THR A 232 12.00 24.92 -0.10
C THR A 232 13.34 24.19 -0.04
N PHE A 233 13.92 23.91 -1.20
CA PHE A 233 15.19 23.19 -1.34
C PHE A 233 16.22 24.04 -2.07
N GLY A 234 17.50 23.79 -1.78
CA GLY A 234 18.59 24.25 -2.64
C GLY A 234 18.60 23.53 -3.99
N GLN A 235 19.57 23.86 -4.84
CA GLN A 235 19.76 23.22 -6.14
C GLN A 235 20.02 21.70 -5.99
N VAL A 236 19.23 20.90 -6.70
CA VAL A 236 19.44 19.45 -6.85
C VAL A 236 20.06 19.20 -8.22
N LYS A 237 21.38 19.02 -8.26
CA LYS A 237 22.15 18.78 -9.49
C LYS A 237 22.35 17.28 -9.71
N CYS A 238 21.72 16.73 -10.73
CA CYS A 238 21.73 15.31 -11.07
C CYS A 238 22.63 15.07 -12.30
N ASP A 239 23.94 14.94 -12.09
CA ASP A 239 24.92 14.76 -13.18
C ASP A 239 24.79 13.39 -13.91
N GLY A 240 24.10 12.44 -13.29
CA GLY A 240 23.77 11.14 -13.87
C GLY A 240 22.61 10.47 -13.12
N TRP A 241 22.13 9.33 -13.62
CA TRP A 241 21.06 8.54 -13.01
C TRP A 241 21.36 8.20 -11.54
N TRP A 242 20.47 8.60 -10.63
CA TRP A 242 20.63 8.48 -9.16
C TRP A 242 21.97 9.00 -8.62
N THR A 243 22.38 10.19 -9.04
CA THR A 243 23.55 10.88 -8.45
C THR A 243 23.21 11.85 -7.32
N ASN A 244 22.00 12.43 -7.31
CA ASN A 244 21.56 13.42 -6.32
C ASN A 244 20.04 13.56 -6.31
N TRP A 245 19.45 14.03 -5.20
CA TRP A 245 18.00 14.16 -5.02
C TRP A 245 17.63 15.06 -3.83
N SER A 246 16.37 15.48 -3.78
CA SER A 246 15.78 16.13 -2.60
C SER A 246 15.52 15.12 -1.46
N ASN A 247 15.54 15.56 -0.21
CA ASN A 247 14.81 14.83 0.85
C ASN A 247 13.33 14.63 0.46
N GLY A 248 12.71 13.58 1.00
CA GLY A 248 11.28 13.33 0.81
C GLY A 248 10.41 14.34 1.56
N VAL A 249 9.41 14.90 0.88
CA VAL A 249 8.32 15.64 1.52
C VAL A 249 7.18 14.67 1.80
N GLU A 250 6.67 14.65 3.04
CA GLU A 250 5.56 13.77 3.43
C GLU A 250 4.27 14.12 2.67
N ILE A 251 3.64 13.11 2.09
CA ILE A 251 2.42 13.21 1.29
C ILE A 251 1.21 13.02 2.20
N THR A 252 0.49 14.11 2.43
CA THR A 252 -0.71 14.20 3.28
C THR A 252 -2.01 14.01 2.50
N GLU A 253 -3.14 13.87 3.21
CA GLU A 253 -4.48 13.95 2.58
C GLU A 253 -4.77 15.35 2.04
N ASP A 254 -4.30 16.39 2.75
CA ASP A 254 -4.21 17.75 2.22
C ASP A 254 -3.30 17.79 1.01
N ALA A 255 -3.81 18.32 -0.10
CA ALA A 255 -3.07 18.37 -1.35
C ALA A 255 -1.94 19.41 -1.27
N GLN A 256 -0.77 19.02 -1.74
CA GLN A 256 0.40 19.89 -1.87
C GLN A 256 0.62 20.19 -3.36
N LYS A 257 0.95 21.44 -3.69
CA LYS A 257 1.49 21.82 -5.01
C LYS A 257 3.01 21.85 -4.90
N PHE A 258 3.71 21.29 -5.88
CA PHE A 258 5.14 21.51 -6.06
C PHE A 258 5.42 22.29 -7.35
N SER A 259 6.53 23.02 -7.34
CA SER A 259 7.07 23.72 -8.52
C SER A 259 8.58 23.82 -8.42
N PHE A 260 9.26 23.80 -9.57
CA PHE A 260 10.70 23.98 -9.69
C PHE A 260 11.07 24.36 -11.13
N LYS A 261 12.22 25.03 -11.29
CA LYS A 261 12.84 25.19 -12.61
C LYS A 261 13.72 23.97 -12.90
N THR A 262 13.64 23.43 -14.11
CA THR A 262 14.57 22.40 -14.59
C THR A 262 15.43 22.93 -15.72
N THR A 263 16.72 22.56 -15.71
CA THR A 263 17.64 22.79 -16.84
C THR A 263 18.32 21.48 -17.21
N THR A 264 18.11 21.00 -18.42
CA THR A 264 18.77 19.80 -18.99
C THR A 264 20.15 20.16 -19.54
N ASN A 265 21.14 19.30 -19.32
CA ASN A 265 22.50 19.50 -19.85
C ASN A 265 22.49 19.56 -21.39
N GLU A 266 23.18 20.55 -21.96
CA GLU A 266 23.22 20.80 -23.40
C GLU A 266 23.80 19.62 -24.20
N SER A 267 24.74 18.86 -23.62
CA SER A 267 25.45 17.77 -24.30
C SER A 267 24.63 16.49 -24.51
N THR A 268 23.34 16.48 -24.16
CA THR A 268 22.49 15.28 -24.16
C THR A 268 21.76 15.06 -25.50
N ASP A 269 21.72 13.82 -25.99
CA ASP A 269 20.93 13.40 -27.16
C ASP A 269 19.76 12.46 -26.80
N LEU A 270 19.49 12.29 -25.50
CA LEU A 270 18.48 11.38 -24.94
C LEU A 270 17.37 12.18 -24.25
N ARG A 271 16.11 11.88 -24.60
CA ARG A 271 14.93 12.62 -24.07
C ARG A 271 14.73 12.48 -22.56
N TRP A 272 15.30 11.45 -21.95
CA TRP A 272 15.07 11.11 -20.54
C TRP A 272 16.00 11.82 -19.57
N ASN A 273 16.98 12.56 -20.09
CA ASN A 273 17.94 13.35 -19.32
C ASN A 273 17.26 14.58 -18.72
N THR A 274 16.36 14.32 -17.78
CA THR A 274 15.34 15.23 -17.26
C THR A 274 14.97 14.83 -15.82
N PRO A 275 14.25 15.70 -15.09
CA PRO A 275 13.77 15.40 -13.75
C PRO A 275 12.88 14.15 -13.71
N THR A 276 12.89 13.50 -12.56
CA THR A 276 12.18 12.26 -12.26
C THR A 276 11.57 12.35 -10.85
N THR A 277 10.32 11.94 -10.70
CA THR A 277 9.65 11.87 -9.39
C THR A 277 9.81 10.48 -8.79
N VAL A 278 10.08 10.42 -7.49
CA VAL A 278 10.13 9.19 -6.70
C VAL A 278 9.10 9.27 -5.59
N VAL A 279 8.16 8.32 -5.55
CA VAL A 279 7.24 8.14 -4.42
C VAL A 279 7.64 6.89 -3.67
N PHE A 280 7.83 7.00 -2.36
CA PHE A 280 8.38 5.94 -1.50
C PHE A 280 7.81 6.00 -0.09
N THR A 281 8.04 4.95 0.72
CA THR A 281 7.93 4.99 2.19
C THR A 281 9.34 4.87 2.78
N SER A 282 9.60 5.59 3.87
CA SER A 282 10.73 5.32 4.77
C SER A 282 10.42 5.75 6.21
N VAL A 283 11.34 5.45 7.13
CA VAL A 283 11.17 5.80 8.55
C VAL A 283 11.32 7.29 8.86
N ASP A 284 12.06 8.04 8.06
CA ASP A 284 12.45 9.44 8.32
C ASP A 284 12.24 10.38 7.11
N GLY A 285 11.71 9.90 5.98
CA GLY A 285 11.63 10.65 4.72
C GLY A 285 12.96 10.70 3.94
N GLY A 286 14.00 10.03 4.42
CA GLY A 286 15.27 9.82 3.72
C GLY A 286 15.21 8.68 2.70
N LEU A 287 16.10 8.74 1.71
CA LEU A 287 16.36 7.65 0.76
C LEU A 287 17.54 6.81 1.26
N TYR A 288 17.47 5.50 1.05
CA TYR A 288 18.44 4.52 1.53
C TYR A 288 18.86 3.59 0.40
N LYS A 289 20.08 3.02 0.50
CA LYS A 289 20.50 1.93 -0.41
C LYS A 289 19.63 0.70 -0.16
N PRO A 290 19.06 0.06 -1.19
CA PRO A 290 18.28 -1.18 -1.01
C PRO A 290 19.13 -2.42 -0.73
N THR A 291 19.72 -2.48 0.46
CA THR A 291 20.36 -3.68 1.02
C THR A 291 19.35 -4.47 1.86
N THR A 292 19.09 -5.72 1.45
CA THR A 292 18.46 -6.89 2.14
C THR A 292 17.29 -6.73 3.14
N SER A 293 17.23 -5.71 3.99
CA SER A 293 16.19 -5.48 5.00
C SER A 293 15.07 -4.59 4.46
N LYS A 294 14.00 -5.22 3.94
CA LYS A 294 12.91 -4.60 3.15
C LYS A 294 11.98 -3.62 3.88
N ASN A 295 12.32 -3.23 5.11
CA ASN A 295 11.38 -2.66 6.08
C ASN A 295 11.56 -1.16 6.34
N LEU A 296 12.69 -0.59 5.88
CA LEU A 296 13.08 0.81 6.16
C LEU A 296 12.90 1.75 4.97
N TYR A 297 12.94 1.23 3.75
CA TYR A 297 12.78 1.99 2.51
C TYR A 297 12.10 1.13 1.44
N LYS A 298 11.09 1.67 0.77
CA LYS A 298 10.45 1.03 -0.38
C LYS A 298 9.87 2.05 -1.33
N GLU A 299 10.26 1.92 -2.59
CA GLU A 299 9.72 2.71 -3.70
C GLU A 299 8.37 2.17 -4.17
N TYR A 300 7.44 3.07 -4.41
CA TYR A 300 6.11 2.83 -5.00
C TYR A 300 6.05 3.23 -6.47
N SER A 301 6.80 4.26 -6.87
CA SER A 301 6.92 4.65 -8.28
C SER A 301 8.17 5.49 -8.55
N VAL A 302 8.77 5.27 -9.72
CA VAL A 302 9.77 6.16 -10.33
C VAL A 302 9.24 6.55 -11.71
N ILE A 303 8.97 7.84 -11.92
CA ILE A 303 8.32 8.35 -13.15
C ILE A 303 9.10 9.55 -13.69
N ARG A 304 9.55 9.45 -14.94
CA ARG A 304 10.35 10.47 -15.62
C ARG A 304 9.49 11.58 -16.22
N SER A 305 10.12 12.71 -16.57
CA SER A 305 9.43 13.84 -17.23
C SER A 305 8.84 13.52 -18.60
N ASP A 306 9.36 12.53 -19.32
CA ASP A 306 8.80 12.03 -20.60
C ASP A 306 7.56 11.11 -20.41
N CYS A 307 7.02 11.09 -19.19
CA CYS A 307 5.91 10.23 -18.73
C CYS A 307 6.22 8.74 -18.80
N PHE A 308 7.50 8.34 -18.90
CA PHE A 308 7.91 6.95 -18.79
C PHE A 308 7.86 6.48 -17.34
N VAL A 309 7.23 5.34 -17.10
CA VAL A 309 7.14 4.68 -15.79
C VAL A 309 8.19 3.59 -15.78
N ILE A 310 9.16 3.69 -14.87
CA ILE A 310 10.17 2.64 -14.72
C ILE A 310 9.52 1.45 -14.02
N THR A 311 9.49 0.31 -14.70
CA THR A 311 9.02 -0.97 -14.15
C THR A 311 10.19 -1.96 -14.10
N GLY A 312 10.22 -2.81 -13.07
CA GLY A 312 11.45 -3.52 -12.65
C GLY A 312 11.95 -4.65 -13.56
N ALA A 313 12.38 -4.30 -14.77
CA ALA A 313 13.16 -5.15 -15.68
C ALA A 313 14.44 -4.45 -16.17
N ASP A 314 14.39 -3.13 -16.41
CA ASP A 314 15.46 -2.42 -17.11
C ASP A 314 16.52 -1.85 -16.16
N THR A 315 17.58 -2.66 -15.99
CA THR A 315 18.90 -2.32 -15.43
C THR A 315 18.89 -1.56 -14.09
N VAL A 316 18.60 -2.32 -13.04
CA VAL A 316 19.00 -1.97 -11.66
C VAL A 316 20.51 -2.22 -11.53
N ASN A 317 21.31 -1.17 -11.34
CA ASN A 317 22.68 -1.32 -10.86
C ASN A 317 22.67 -1.39 -9.32
N GLU A 318 23.65 -2.04 -8.68
CA GLU A 318 23.65 -2.27 -7.23
C GLU A 318 23.70 -0.98 -6.39
N THR A 319 24.10 0.13 -7.02
CA THR A 319 24.08 1.49 -6.46
C THR A 319 22.70 2.17 -6.52
N SER A 320 21.87 1.80 -7.49
CA SER A 320 20.57 2.42 -7.82
C SER A 320 19.45 1.42 -7.58
N GLY A 321 19.39 0.87 -6.37
CA GLY A 321 18.46 -0.21 -6.07
C GLY A 321 17.02 0.23 -6.33
N SER A 322 16.29 -0.54 -7.13
CA SER A 322 14.85 -0.42 -7.27
C SER A 322 14.23 -1.80 -7.12
N LEU A 323 13.07 -1.84 -6.46
CA LEU A 323 12.33 -3.08 -6.23
C LEU A 323 11.27 -3.27 -7.31
N LYS A 324 10.96 -4.52 -7.66
CA LYS A 324 9.81 -4.85 -8.52
C LYS A 324 8.52 -4.41 -7.83
N THR A 325 7.88 -3.35 -8.34
CA THR A 325 6.64 -2.80 -7.79
C THR A 325 5.45 -3.76 -8.00
N THR A 326 5.00 -4.41 -6.91
CA THR A 326 3.73 -5.16 -6.90
C THR A 326 2.55 -4.19 -6.93
N GLY A 327 2.09 -3.85 -8.14
CA GLY A 327 1.04 -2.87 -8.37
C GLY A 327 1.57 -1.68 -9.16
N ILE A 328 1.90 -1.94 -10.44
CA ILE A 328 2.42 -0.93 -11.38
C ILE A 328 1.56 0.36 -11.29
N PRO A 329 2.16 1.53 -11.04
CA PRO A 329 1.42 2.78 -10.93
C PRO A 329 0.70 3.07 -12.25
N THR A 330 -0.57 3.43 -12.17
CA THR A 330 -1.39 3.64 -13.37
C THR A 330 -1.34 5.10 -13.77
N VAL A 331 -0.71 5.40 -14.91
CA VAL A 331 -0.81 6.72 -15.56
C VAL A 331 -2.15 6.80 -16.27
N GLU A 332 -3.08 7.59 -15.74
CA GLU A 332 -4.45 7.71 -16.27
C GLU A 332 -4.56 8.70 -17.44
N THR A 333 -3.65 9.66 -17.49
CA THR A 333 -3.50 10.65 -18.56
C THR A 333 -2.02 10.87 -18.84
N LYS A 334 -1.62 10.81 -20.12
CA LYS A 334 -0.33 11.26 -20.65
C LYS A 334 -0.60 12.40 -21.63
N ALA A 335 -0.02 13.56 -21.39
CA ALA A 335 0.06 14.64 -22.37
C ALA A 335 1.24 14.36 -23.32
N TYR A 336 1.09 14.81 -24.56
CA TYR A 336 2.06 14.63 -25.65
C TYR A 336 2.46 16.02 -26.16
N PRO A 337 3.57 16.15 -26.92
CA PRO A 337 3.94 17.41 -27.55
C PRO A 337 2.78 17.97 -28.36
N ASP A 338 2.60 19.30 -28.33
CA ASP A 338 1.55 19.96 -29.09
C ASP A 338 1.73 19.68 -30.59
N GLY A 339 0.64 19.33 -31.27
CA GLY A 339 0.64 18.91 -32.67
C GLY A 339 0.86 17.40 -32.91
N ALA A 340 1.33 16.63 -31.92
CA ALA A 340 1.71 15.22 -32.13
C ALA A 340 0.60 14.36 -32.78
N ASN A 341 0.89 13.74 -33.92
CA ASN A 341 -0.01 12.88 -34.67
C ASN A 341 -0.11 11.46 -34.07
N ALA A 342 -0.89 10.57 -34.68
CA ALA A 342 -1.15 9.23 -34.13
C ALA A 342 0.07 8.30 -34.15
N ASP A 343 0.90 8.39 -35.19
CA ASP A 343 2.10 7.57 -35.35
C ASP A 343 3.27 8.15 -34.55
N GLU A 344 3.37 9.49 -34.44
CA GLU A 344 4.28 10.16 -33.50
C GLU A 344 3.98 9.77 -32.05
N LYS A 345 2.70 9.75 -31.63
CA LYS A 345 2.30 9.28 -30.30
C LYS A 345 2.70 7.83 -30.05
N LYS A 346 2.56 6.97 -31.07
CA LYS A 346 2.99 5.57 -31.01
C LYS A 346 4.52 5.43 -30.92
N ALA A 347 5.28 6.27 -31.61
CA ALA A 347 6.75 6.29 -31.56
C ALA A 347 7.29 6.97 -30.28
N ILE A 348 6.51 7.85 -29.66
CA ILE A 348 6.75 8.45 -28.33
C ILE A 348 6.54 7.41 -27.21
N ASP A 349 5.59 6.50 -27.41
CA ASP A 349 5.33 5.36 -26.52
C ASP A 349 6.23 4.14 -26.80
N ASP A 350 7.07 4.18 -27.84
CA ASP A 350 8.07 3.13 -28.11
C ASP A 350 9.35 3.37 -27.30
N GLU A 351 9.59 2.46 -26.37
CA GLU A 351 10.69 2.48 -25.42
C GLU A 351 12.07 2.44 -26.09
N ASN A 352 12.19 1.72 -27.22
CA ASN A 352 13.46 1.48 -27.90
C ASN A 352 14.03 2.72 -28.61
N ASN A 353 13.21 3.76 -28.80
CA ASN A 353 13.60 4.95 -29.54
C ASN A 353 14.38 5.93 -28.65
N ALA A 354 15.59 5.55 -28.22
CA ALA A 354 16.36 6.26 -27.20
C ALA A 354 16.61 7.76 -27.49
N LYS A 355 16.87 8.08 -28.76
CA LYS A 355 17.32 9.40 -29.20
C LYS A 355 16.18 10.41 -29.27
N ILE A 356 16.54 11.69 -29.15
CA ILE A 356 15.62 12.80 -29.42
C ILE A 356 15.17 12.74 -30.89
N THR A 357 13.87 12.59 -31.11
CA THR A 357 13.24 12.73 -32.43
C THR A 357 12.75 14.17 -32.63
N GLU A 358 12.43 14.54 -33.87
CA GLU A 358 11.81 15.83 -34.20
C GLU A 358 10.56 16.14 -33.35
N ALA A 359 9.75 15.12 -33.00
CA ALA A 359 8.58 15.29 -32.14
C ALA A 359 8.92 15.65 -30.67
N TRP A 360 10.09 15.21 -30.17
CA TRP A 360 10.57 15.53 -28.83
C TRP A 360 11.44 16.80 -28.79
N LYS A 361 12.04 17.19 -29.92
CA LYS A 361 13.00 18.28 -30.00
C LYS A 361 12.52 19.61 -29.37
N PRO A 362 11.31 20.14 -29.66
CA PRO A 362 10.84 21.39 -29.05
C PRO A 362 10.75 21.33 -27.52
N TRP A 363 10.39 20.17 -26.97
CA TRP A 363 10.29 19.98 -25.53
C TRP A 363 11.66 19.85 -24.86
N VAL A 364 12.61 19.14 -25.49
CA VAL A 364 13.98 19.03 -24.97
C VAL A 364 14.74 20.34 -25.10
N ASP A 365 14.61 21.07 -26.21
CA ASP A 365 15.22 22.39 -26.40
C ASP A 365 14.73 23.38 -25.32
N ALA A 366 13.44 23.36 -24.97
CA ALA A 366 12.90 24.15 -23.86
C ALA A 366 13.42 23.70 -22.48
N ASN A 367 13.65 22.41 -22.28
CA ASN A 367 14.29 21.90 -21.06
C ASN A 367 15.78 22.29 -20.98
N LYS A 368 16.50 22.38 -22.11
CA LYS A 368 17.88 22.88 -22.18
C LYS A 368 17.98 24.38 -21.92
N ALA A 369 17.03 25.17 -22.45
CA ALA A 369 16.92 26.61 -22.16
C ALA A 369 16.51 26.92 -20.69
N GLY A 370 16.03 25.91 -19.97
CA GLY A 370 15.53 26.02 -18.61
C GLY A 370 14.04 26.34 -18.56
N THR A 371 13.22 25.42 -18.05
CA THR A 371 11.76 25.55 -18.05
C THR A 371 11.14 25.30 -16.67
N GLU A 372 9.94 25.84 -16.44
CA GLU A 372 9.19 25.65 -15.19
C GLU A 372 8.41 24.34 -15.22
N VAL A 373 8.53 23.58 -14.14
CA VAL A 373 7.78 22.35 -13.87
C VAL A 373 6.82 22.61 -12.71
N THR A 374 5.60 22.10 -12.84
CA THR A 374 4.61 22.15 -11.75
C THR A 374 3.91 20.81 -11.59
N GLY A 375 3.38 20.56 -10.40
CA GLY A 375 2.56 19.40 -10.15
C GLY A 375 1.85 19.48 -8.81
N THR A 376 1.05 18.46 -8.50
CA THR A 376 0.35 18.31 -7.23
C THR A 376 0.47 16.89 -6.73
N VAL A 377 0.59 16.72 -5.42
CA VAL A 377 0.59 15.40 -4.78
C VAL A 377 -0.41 15.40 -3.62
N LYS A 378 -1.16 14.31 -3.47
CA LYS A 378 -2.04 14.07 -2.32
C LYS A 378 -2.22 12.58 -2.07
N ARG A 379 -2.59 12.24 -0.83
CA ARG A 379 -2.99 10.90 -0.42
C ARG A 379 -4.52 10.74 -0.48
N GLU A 380 -4.98 9.61 -1.00
CA GLU A 380 -6.39 9.19 -0.96
C GLU A 380 -6.46 7.76 -0.40
N GLY A 381 -6.37 7.63 0.93
CA GLY A 381 -6.31 6.33 1.62
C GLY A 381 -5.03 5.55 1.31
N ASN A 382 -5.17 4.39 0.65
CA ASN A 382 -4.04 3.54 0.23
C ASN A 382 -3.49 3.88 -1.17
N LYS A 383 -3.59 5.16 -1.56
CA LYS A 383 -3.12 5.67 -2.84
C LYS A 383 -2.51 7.05 -2.71
N VAL A 384 -1.54 7.33 -3.57
CA VAL A 384 -1.07 8.68 -3.89
C VAL A 384 -1.59 9.04 -5.27
N ILE A 385 -2.12 10.26 -5.41
CA ILE A 385 -2.46 10.89 -6.68
C ILE A 385 -1.38 11.95 -6.95
N LEU A 386 -0.57 11.73 -7.98
CA LEU A 386 0.51 12.61 -8.40
C LEU A 386 0.19 13.19 -9.78
N THR A 387 0.21 14.51 -9.90
CA THR A 387 0.21 15.21 -11.19
C THR A 387 1.58 15.85 -11.44
N TYR A 388 1.98 15.91 -12.70
CA TYR A 388 3.24 16.47 -13.14
C TYR A 388 3.07 17.13 -14.51
N LEU A 389 3.65 18.31 -14.71
CA LEU A 389 3.62 19.07 -15.95
C LEU A 389 4.95 19.82 -16.16
N ASN A 390 5.69 19.42 -17.19
CA ASN A 390 6.91 20.03 -17.70
C ASN A 390 6.66 20.47 -19.15
N ASN A 391 6.53 21.78 -19.38
CA ASN A 391 6.37 22.39 -20.71
C ASN A 391 5.38 21.66 -21.64
N GLY A 392 4.13 21.49 -21.19
CA GLY A 392 3.06 20.81 -21.94
C GLY A 392 3.05 19.28 -21.85
N ILE A 393 4.18 18.65 -21.51
CA ILE A 393 4.29 17.20 -21.27
C ILE A 393 4.01 16.91 -19.81
N GLY A 394 3.21 15.88 -19.52
CA GLY A 394 2.78 15.64 -18.16
C GLY A 394 1.91 14.41 -17.98
N TYR A 395 1.73 14.04 -16.72
CA TYR A 395 0.97 12.86 -16.35
C TYR A 395 0.10 13.08 -15.11
N THR A 396 -0.94 12.26 -14.98
CA THR A 396 -1.60 11.98 -13.69
C THR A 396 -1.41 10.50 -13.37
N ALA A 397 -0.71 10.21 -12.28
CA ALA A 397 -0.40 8.87 -11.81
C ALA A 397 -1.21 8.53 -10.55
N THR A 398 -1.89 7.40 -10.58
CA THR A 398 -2.53 6.76 -9.43
C THR A 398 -1.59 5.67 -8.92
N ILE A 399 -0.89 5.94 -7.82
CA ILE A 399 0.17 5.11 -7.26
C ILE A 399 -0.37 4.38 -6.01
N PRO A 400 -0.41 3.03 -5.98
CA PRO A 400 -0.80 2.31 -4.77
C PRO A 400 0.31 2.40 -3.71
N VAL A 401 -0.07 2.70 -2.48
CA VAL A 401 0.85 2.75 -1.31
C VAL A 401 0.30 1.89 -0.19
N GLU A 402 1.15 1.47 0.76
CA GLU A 402 0.68 0.65 1.89
C GLU A 402 -0.26 1.43 2.81
N GLU A 403 -1.27 0.74 3.33
CA GLU A 403 -2.17 1.27 4.35
C GLU A 403 -1.41 1.39 5.68
N GLY A 404 -1.63 2.46 6.44
CA GLY A 404 -0.93 2.73 7.71
C GLY A 404 0.51 3.26 7.60
N LYS A 405 1.25 3.03 6.50
CA LYS A 405 2.63 3.54 6.32
C LYS A 405 2.65 4.95 5.72
N LYS A 406 3.57 5.81 6.18
CA LYS A 406 3.81 7.15 5.59
C LYS A 406 4.28 7.02 4.13
N ALA A 407 4.04 8.05 3.33
CA ALA A 407 4.51 8.11 1.94
C ALA A 407 5.13 9.48 1.69
N TYR A 408 6.18 9.53 0.88
CA TYR A 408 7.00 10.71 0.63
C TYR A 408 7.22 10.89 -0.88
N LEU A 409 7.35 12.14 -1.32
CA LEU A 409 7.75 12.52 -2.67
C LEU A 409 9.15 13.14 -2.64
N SER A 410 10.07 12.61 -3.45
CA SER A 410 11.38 13.20 -3.72
C SER A 410 11.54 13.45 -5.23
N LEU A 411 12.39 14.41 -5.56
CA LEU A 411 12.78 14.76 -6.93
C LEU A 411 14.26 14.37 -7.15
N THR A 412 14.50 13.64 -8.25
CA THR A 412 15.80 13.18 -8.75
C THR A 412 15.86 13.43 -10.27
N GLY A 413 16.86 12.91 -10.98
CA GLY A 413 16.91 12.97 -12.44
C GLY A 413 18.20 12.38 -13.01
N GLU A 414 18.47 12.71 -14.27
CA GLU A 414 19.71 12.37 -14.97
C GLU A 414 20.10 13.52 -15.90
N GLN A 415 21.37 13.92 -15.87
CA GLN A 415 21.93 14.98 -16.71
C GLN A 415 21.09 16.27 -16.71
N CYS A 416 20.55 16.64 -15.55
CA CYS A 416 19.69 17.80 -15.36
C CYS A 416 19.88 18.45 -13.98
N THR A 417 19.51 19.72 -13.88
CA THR A 417 19.51 20.50 -12.63
C THR A 417 18.08 20.90 -12.28
N ILE A 418 17.70 20.74 -11.01
CA ILE A 418 16.41 21.13 -10.44
C ILE A 418 16.66 22.27 -9.46
N ASP A 419 16.14 23.45 -9.79
CA ASP A 419 16.33 24.69 -9.05
C ASP A 419 15.01 25.21 -8.45
N ASN A 420 15.11 25.94 -7.34
CA ASN A 420 13.98 26.59 -6.67
C ASN A 420 12.83 25.62 -6.32
N LEU A 421 13.15 24.36 -6.03
CA LEU A 421 12.15 23.36 -5.68
C LEU A 421 11.40 23.77 -4.42
N LYS A 422 10.10 23.96 -4.58
CA LYS A 422 9.18 24.41 -3.55
C LYS A 422 7.95 23.51 -3.50
N PHE A 423 7.56 23.15 -2.29
CA PHE A 423 6.28 22.55 -1.95
C PHE A 423 5.46 23.57 -1.16
N ALA A 424 4.18 23.67 -1.45
CA ALA A 424 3.23 24.56 -0.79
C ALA A 424 1.87 23.85 -0.64
N PRO A 425 0.98 24.29 0.25
CA PRO A 425 -0.41 23.84 0.24
C PRO A 425 -1.02 24.15 -1.15
N ALA A 426 -1.68 23.17 -1.76
CA ALA A 426 -2.44 23.44 -2.97
C ALA A 426 -3.61 24.38 -2.63
N PRO A 427 -3.94 25.36 -3.49
CA PRO A 427 -5.16 26.14 -3.32
C PRO A 427 -6.36 25.19 -3.20
N ALA A 428 -7.20 25.38 -2.18
CA ALA A 428 -8.43 24.63 -2.07
C ALA A 428 -9.23 24.75 -3.38
N GLU A 429 -9.73 23.64 -3.91
CA GLU A 429 -10.55 23.65 -5.13
C GLU A 429 -11.72 24.61 -4.92
N SER A 430 -11.65 25.79 -5.56
CA SER A 430 -12.69 26.79 -5.47
C SER A 430 -13.98 26.20 -6.03
N THR A 431 -14.89 25.82 -5.13
CA THR A 431 -16.23 25.40 -5.53
C THR A 431 -16.83 26.59 -6.27
N PRO A 432 -17.24 26.48 -7.56
CA PRO A 432 -17.81 27.62 -8.26
C PRO A 432 -19.02 28.09 -7.49
N ALA A 433 -18.97 29.33 -6.97
CA ALA A 433 -20.14 29.98 -6.41
C ALA A 433 -21.24 29.98 -7.48
N PRO A 434 -22.53 29.86 -7.12
CA PRO A 434 -23.62 29.99 -8.08
C PRO A 434 -23.55 31.36 -8.74
N GLY A 435 -23.06 31.39 -9.98
CA GLY A 435 -22.82 32.63 -10.70
C GLY A 435 -24.13 33.36 -10.95
N THR A 436 -24.29 34.52 -10.32
CA THR A 436 -25.31 35.51 -10.69
C THR A 436 -25.14 35.87 -12.15
N GLU A 437 -26.23 35.95 -12.91
CA GLU A 437 -26.19 36.32 -14.32
C GLU A 437 -25.67 37.75 -14.49
N ALA A 438 -24.47 37.89 -15.06
CA ALA A 438 -23.97 39.16 -15.58
C ALA A 438 -24.31 39.24 -17.08
N THR A 439 -25.21 40.15 -17.45
CA THR A 439 -25.63 40.39 -18.83
C THR A 439 -24.47 40.98 -19.65
N PRO A 440 -24.07 40.41 -20.81
CA PRO A 440 -23.08 41.03 -21.68
C PRO A 440 -23.67 42.26 -22.38
N ALA A 441 -22.90 43.36 -22.40
CA ALA A 441 -23.24 44.55 -23.19
C ALA A 441 -22.98 44.31 -24.71
N PRO A 442 -23.65 45.03 -25.63
CA PRO A 442 -23.55 44.75 -27.06
C PRO A 442 -22.22 45.25 -27.67
N GLY A 443 -21.44 44.32 -28.23
CA GLY A 443 -20.26 44.62 -29.06
C GLY A 443 -20.58 44.53 -30.55
N THR A 444 -20.10 45.50 -31.33
CA THR A 444 -20.39 45.67 -32.77
C THR A 444 -19.90 44.52 -33.65
N SER A 445 -20.78 44.05 -34.55
CA SER A 445 -20.47 43.04 -35.58
C SER A 445 -19.79 43.67 -36.79
N ALA A 446 -18.60 43.18 -37.17
CA ALA A 446 -17.96 43.47 -38.46
C ALA A 446 -18.16 42.30 -39.44
N THR A 447 -18.59 42.62 -40.66
CA THR A 447 -18.99 41.66 -41.71
C THR A 447 -17.80 41.21 -42.57
N PRO A 448 -17.63 39.90 -42.83
CA PRO A 448 -16.90 39.39 -43.99
C PRO A 448 -17.82 39.09 -45.19
N ALA A 449 -17.29 39.26 -46.41
CA ALA A 449 -18.03 39.21 -47.68
C ALA A 449 -18.29 37.78 -48.24
N PRO A 450 -19.19 37.61 -49.24
CA PRO A 450 -19.74 36.29 -49.62
C PRO A 450 -19.11 35.62 -50.86
N GLY A 451 -19.21 34.28 -50.90
CA GLY A 451 -18.94 33.41 -52.05
C GLY A 451 -18.60 31.98 -51.58
N THR A 452 -19.01 30.88 -52.22
CA THR A 452 -19.89 30.65 -53.38
C THR A 452 -20.64 29.31 -53.18
N SER A 453 -21.81 29.16 -53.80
CA SER A 453 -22.66 27.96 -53.67
C SER A 453 -22.25 26.85 -54.63
N ALA A 454 -22.34 25.59 -54.18
CA ALA A 454 -22.39 24.40 -55.05
C ALA A 454 -23.35 23.36 -54.45
N GLU A 455 -24.36 22.99 -55.23
CA GLU A 455 -25.46 22.07 -54.88
C GLU A 455 -25.16 20.63 -55.36
N PRO A 456 -25.64 19.60 -54.63
CA PRO A 456 -25.91 18.30 -55.24
C PRO A 456 -27.38 17.83 -55.08
N ALA A 457 -27.91 17.25 -56.16
CA ALA A 457 -29.31 16.86 -56.36
C ALA A 457 -29.77 15.58 -55.61
N PRO A 458 -31.10 15.32 -55.52
CA PRO A 458 -31.66 14.19 -54.76
C PRO A 458 -32.08 12.95 -55.59
N GLY A 459 -32.04 11.77 -54.95
CA GLY A 459 -32.56 10.50 -55.46
C GLY A 459 -31.54 9.35 -55.37
N THR A 460 -31.88 8.07 -55.18
CA THR A 460 -33.19 7.39 -55.10
C THR A 460 -33.16 6.25 -54.07
N SER A 461 -34.33 5.65 -53.79
CA SER A 461 -34.51 4.55 -52.83
C SER A 461 -34.75 3.23 -53.55
N ALA A 462 -34.08 2.15 -53.14
CA ALA A 462 -34.45 0.77 -53.45
C ALA A 462 -34.36 -0.11 -52.19
N ALA A 463 -35.33 -1.01 -52.01
CA ALA A 463 -35.42 -1.94 -50.89
C ALA A 463 -35.03 -3.37 -51.31
N PRO A 464 -34.68 -4.26 -50.37
CA PRO A 464 -34.78 -5.70 -50.57
C PRO A 464 -35.79 -6.40 -49.65
N ALA A 465 -36.31 -7.53 -50.14
CA ALA A 465 -37.39 -8.34 -49.58
C ALA A 465 -36.90 -9.40 -48.53
N PRO A 466 -37.82 -10.14 -47.86
CA PRO A 466 -37.47 -10.99 -46.71
C PRO A 466 -37.50 -12.52 -46.97
N GLY A 467 -36.72 -13.26 -46.18
CA GLY A 467 -36.76 -14.73 -46.02
C GLY A 467 -35.44 -15.23 -45.42
N THR A 468 -35.36 -16.35 -44.70
CA THR A 468 -36.37 -17.26 -44.10
C THR A 468 -35.71 -17.97 -42.90
N SER A 469 -36.50 -18.61 -42.02
CA SER A 469 -36.01 -19.31 -40.83
C SER A 469 -35.91 -20.82 -41.06
N ALA A 470 -34.85 -21.47 -40.60
CA ALA A 470 -34.76 -22.93 -40.45
C ALA A 470 -34.02 -23.32 -39.16
N THR A 471 -34.59 -24.28 -38.43
CA THR A 471 -33.96 -25.13 -37.40
C THR A 471 -34.23 -26.57 -37.85
N PRO A 472 -33.40 -27.60 -37.54
CA PRO A 472 -33.74 -28.42 -36.35
C PRO A 472 -32.61 -29.26 -35.69
N THR A 473 -32.95 -29.83 -34.51
CA THR A 473 -32.54 -31.14 -33.93
C THR A 473 -31.09 -31.47 -33.51
N ALA A 474 -30.94 -32.61 -32.81
CA ALA A 474 -29.82 -32.91 -31.91
C ALA A 474 -29.40 -34.41 -31.87
N LYS A 475 -28.08 -34.65 -31.64
CA LYS A 475 -27.40 -35.70 -30.82
C LYS A 475 -27.72 -37.21 -31.02
N PRO A 476 -26.71 -38.11 -31.25
CA PRO A 476 -25.90 -38.83 -30.21
C PRO A 476 -24.37 -38.88 -30.49
N THR A 477 -23.45 -38.70 -29.52
CA THR A 477 -22.84 -39.65 -28.53
C THR A 477 -22.02 -40.84 -29.08
N VAL A 478 -20.68 -40.83 -28.89
CA VAL A 478 -19.81 -41.95 -28.40
C VAL A 478 -18.60 -41.34 -27.66
N ALA A 479 -18.01 -42.06 -26.69
CA ALA A 479 -16.76 -41.70 -25.98
C ALA A 479 -15.79 -42.92 -25.96
N PRO A 480 -14.49 -42.72 -25.68
CA PRO A 480 -13.99 -42.84 -24.30
C PRO A 480 -12.99 -41.67 -23.97
N THR A 481 -12.16 -41.62 -22.92
CA THR A 481 -11.79 -42.54 -21.82
C THR A 481 -11.56 -41.72 -20.51
N LYS A 482 -10.79 -42.24 -19.53
CA LYS A 482 -10.30 -41.54 -18.31
C LYS A 482 -8.98 -42.17 -17.82
N LYS A 483 -8.12 -41.38 -17.15
CA LYS A 483 -7.24 -41.84 -16.06
C LYS A 483 -7.19 -40.73 -14.97
N PRO A 484 -7.12 -41.02 -13.65
CA PRO A 484 -7.58 -40.09 -12.62
C PRO A 484 -6.49 -39.24 -11.95
N SER A 485 -6.91 -38.15 -11.30
CA SER A 485 -6.13 -37.35 -10.35
C SER A 485 -6.93 -37.18 -9.06
N ASN A 486 -6.28 -37.32 -7.90
CA ASN A 486 -6.97 -37.53 -6.62
C ASN A 486 -7.32 -36.24 -5.85
N THR A 487 -8.64 -36.07 -5.68
CA THR A 487 -9.33 -35.71 -4.41
C THR A 487 -8.91 -34.45 -3.62
N LYS A 488 -9.46 -33.31 -4.06
CA LYS A 488 -9.66 -32.09 -3.24
C LYS A 488 -11.04 -32.15 -2.54
N LYS A 489 -11.10 -32.19 -1.20
CA LYS A 489 -12.36 -32.08 -0.40
C LYS A 489 -12.67 -30.60 -0.03
N PRO A 490 -13.89 -30.25 0.41
CA PRO A 490 -14.79 -29.49 -0.45
C PRO A 490 -14.90 -28.01 -0.04
N ALA A 491 -14.75 -27.11 -1.00
CA ALA A 491 -15.00 -25.68 -0.76
C ALA A 491 -16.45 -25.43 -0.29
N LYS A 492 -16.63 -24.65 0.79
CA LYS A 492 -17.95 -24.16 1.25
C LYS A 492 -18.68 -23.55 0.05
N LYS A 493 -19.76 -24.20 -0.41
CA LYS A 493 -20.41 -23.93 -1.69
C LYS A 493 -21.22 -22.63 -1.62
N LEU A 494 -20.57 -21.50 -1.92
CA LEU A 494 -21.17 -20.17 -1.94
C LEU A 494 -22.52 -20.15 -2.67
N LYS A 495 -23.53 -19.54 -2.04
CA LYS A 495 -24.90 -19.44 -2.59
C LYS A 495 -24.90 -18.54 -3.83
N SER A 496 -25.83 -18.77 -4.76
CA SER A 496 -25.97 -17.92 -5.95
C SER A 496 -26.60 -16.58 -5.61
N ALA A 497 -25.92 -15.47 -5.90
CA ALA A 497 -26.56 -14.16 -5.86
C ALA A 497 -27.52 -13.98 -7.06
N THR A 498 -28.61 -13.26 -6.86
CA THR A 498 -29.63 -12.99 -7.89
C THR A 498 -29.99 -11.52 -7.91
N ILE A 499 -29.63 -10.86 -9.01
CA ILE A 499 -29.97 -9.45 -9.25
C ILE A 499 -31.42 -9.37 -9.76
N THR A 500 -32.24 -8.58 -9.08
CA THR A 500 -33.61 -8.26 -9.48
C THR A 500 -33.65 -6.82 -9.99
N VAL A 501 -34.29 -6.62 -11.14
CA VAL A 501 -34.57 -5.29 -11.71
C VAL A 501 -36.09 -5.16 -11.84
N LYS A 502 -36.65 -4.04 -11.38
CA LYS A 502 -38.08 -3.75 -11.47
C LYS A 502 -38.35 -2.41 -12.14
N ASN A 503 -39.42 -2.36 -12.94
CA ASN A 503 -40.06 -1.11 -13.36
C ASN A 503 -41.36 -0.96 -12.54
N GLY A 504 -41.39 0.00 -11.61
CA GLY A 504 -42.40 0.03 -10.55
C GLY A 504 -42.44 -1.30 -9.77
N LYS A 505 -43.62 -1.90 -9.65
CA LYS A 505 -43.82 -3.20 -8.97
C LYS A 505 -43.37 -4.42 -9.81
N LYS A 506 -43.33 -4.32 -11.16
CA LYS A 506 -43.11 -5.45 -12.08
C LYS A 506 -41.60 -5.74 -12.28
N LYS A 507 -41.20 -7.02 -12.18
CA LYS A 507 -39.83 -7.47 -12.55
C LYS A 507 -39.63 -7.36 -14.07
N VAL A 508 -38.47 -6.91 -14.52
CA VAL A 508 -38.16 -6.72 -15.96
C VAL A 508 -36.77 -7.22 -16.36
N SER A 509 -36.66 -7.71 -17.59
CA SER A 509 -35.39 -8.06 -18.28
C SER A 509 -35.09 -7.15 -19.48
N SER A 510 -36.08 -6.38 -19.93
CA SER A 510 -35.96 -5.39 -20.99
C SER A 510 -36.80 -4.14 -20.67
N VAL A 511 -36.52 -3.04 -21.37
CA VAL A 511 -37.26 -1.78 -21.23
C VAL A 511 -37.25 -1.02 -22.56
N THR A 512 -38.37 -0.33 -22.86
CA THR A 512 -38.45 0.61 -23.98
C THR A 512 -38.48 2.04 -23.45
N VAL A 513 -37.75 2.95 -24.10
CA VAL A 513 -37.73 4.39 -23.78
C VAL A 513 -37.86 5.19 -25.09
N LYS A 514 -38.59 6.30 -25.08
CA LYS A 514 -38.65 7.24 -26.23
C LYS A 514 -37.39 8.12 -26.24
N THR A 515 -37.05 8.72 -27.38
CA THR A 515 -35.94 9.69 -27.44
C THR A 515 -36.23 10.88 -26.53
N LYS A 516 -35.17 11.48 -25.98
CA LYS A 516 -35.17 12.57 -24.98
C LYS A 516 -35.83 12.24 -23.63
N LYS A 517 -36.66 11.19 -23.51
CA LYS A 517 -37.31 10.74 -22.26
C LYS A 517 -36.39 9.78 -21.45
N SER A 518 -36.77 9.51 -20.20
CA SER A 518 -36.02 8.63 -19.30
C SER A 518 -36.91 7.64 -18.54
N VAL A 519 -36.37 6.45 -18.23
CA VAL A 519 -37.00 5.46 -17.36
C VAL A 519 -36.09 5.22 -16.14
N LYS A 520 -36.70 5.06 -14.96
CA LYS A 520 -36.01 4.74 -13.69
C LYS A 520 -36.42 3.34 -13.25
N LEU A 521 -35.44 2.44 -13.13
CA LEU A 521 -35.62 1.06 -12.68
C LEU A 521 -35.03 0.88 -11.27
N ALA A 522 -35.73 0.16 -10.40
CA ALA A 522 -35.18 -0.25 -9.11
C ALA A 522 -34.35 -1.52 -9.28
N VAL A 523 -33.17 -1.58 -8.67
CA VAL A 523 -32.26 -2.73 -8.73
C VAL A 523 -31.95 -3.22 -7.32
N SER A 524 -32.02 -4.52 -7.08
CA SER A 524 -31.64 -5.12 -5.81
C SER A 524 -30.93 -6.46 -6.01
N VAL A 525 -30.24 -6.95 -4.98
CA VAL A 525 -29.60 -8.27 -4.96
C VAL A 525 -29.85 -8.93 -3.61
N ASN A 526 -30.16 -10.23 -3.61
CA ASN A 526 -30.41 -11.01 -2.39
C ASN A 526 -29.21 -11.03 -1.42
N SER A 527 -27.98 -10.89 -1.93
CA SER A 527 -26.75 -10.86 -1.14
C SER A 527 -26.49 -9.54 -0.39
N LYS A 528 -27.34 -8.51 -0.57
CA LYS A 528 -27.13 -7.12 -0.11
C LYS A 528 -25.82 -6.46 -0.58
N ALA A 529 -25.06 -7.10 -1.48
CA ALA A 529 -23.76 -6.63 -1.96
C ALA A 529 -23.85 -5.31 -2.76
N LYS A 530 -22.77 -4.52 -2.74
CA LYS A 530 -22.62 -3.31 -3.55
C LYS A 530 -22.79 -3.66 -5.04
N LEU A 531 -23.70 -2.95 -5.70
CA LEU A 531 -24.02 -3.10 -7.11
C LEU A 531 -23.27 -2.07 -7.95
N SER A 532 -22.85 -2.46 -9.16
CA SER A 532 -22.24 -1.59 -10.15
C SER A 532 -22.82 -1.84 -11.54
N VAL A 533 -22.59 -0.90 -12.45
CA VAL A 533 -23.04 -0.96 -13.85
C VAL A 533 -21.85 -0.69 -14.74
N ALA A 534 -21.64 -1.53 -15.77
CA ALA A 534 -20.53 -1.36 -16.70
C ALA A 534 -20.67 -0.07 -17.52
N LYS A 535 -19.56 0.64 -17.74
CA LYS A 535 -19.49 1.82 -18.62
C LYS A 535 -19.91 1.40 -20.04
N LEU A 536 -20.76 2.19 -20.69
CA LEU A 536 -21.17 1.92 -22.08
C LEU A 536 -20.01 2.19 -23.04
N SER A 537 -19.89 1.38 -24.10
CA SER A 537 -18.98 1.64 -25.21
C SER A 537 -19.31 2.96 -25.92
N LYS A 538 -18.32 3.57 -26.59
CA LYS A 538 -18.50 4.82 -27.38
C LYS A 538 -19.70 4.75 -28.34
N LYS A 539 -19.98 3.57 -28.94
CA LYS A 539 -21.14 3.31 -29.81
C LYS A 539 -22.48 3.33 -29.05
N ASN A 540 -22.56 2.67 -27.88
CA ASN A 540 -23.79 2.56 -27.10
C ASN A 540 -24.12 3.85 -26.32
N ALA A 541 -23.10 4.60 -25.91
CA ALA A 541 -23.26 5.90 -25.25
C ALA A 541 -23.96 6.95 -26.15
N LYS A 542 -23.81 6.86 -27.48
CA LYS A 542 -24.56 7.67 -28.45
C LYS A 542 -26.07 7.32 -28.52
N ILE A 543 -26.46 6.15 -28.03
CA ILE A 543 -27.85 5.64 -28.09
C ILE A 543 -28.59 5.93 -26.78
N ALA A 544 -27.95 5.74 -25.61
CA ALA A 544 -28.54 6.02 -24.31
C ALA A 544 -27.51 6.53 -23.27
N LYS A 545 -27.91 7.48 -22.43
CA LYS A 545 -27.17 7.87 -21.22
C LYS A 545 -27.69 7.06 -20.04
N VAL A 546 -26.77 6.46 -19.27
CA VAL A 546 -27.09 5.59 -18.14
C VAL A 546 -26.50 6.18 -16.86
N THR A 547 -27.24 6.12 -15.77
CA THR A 547 -26.79 6.59 -14.45
C THR A 547 -27.30 5.63 -13.38
N PHE A 548 -26.42 5.21 -12.47
CA PHE A 548 -26.75 4.33 -11.37
C PHE A 548 -26.36 5.01 -10.04
N LYS A 549 -27.36 5.39 -9.24
CA LYS A 549 -27.18 6.01 -7.91
C LYS A 549 -28.23 5.44 -6.96
N LYS A 550 -27.88 5.22 -5.69
CA LYS A 550 -28.78 4.70 -4.62
C LYS A 550 -29.66 3.52 -5.11
N ASN A 551 -29.03 2.48 -5.69
CA ASN A 551 -29.69 1.28 -6.24
C ASN A 551 -30.79 1.53 -7.30
N LYS A 552 -30.79 2.70 -7.94
CA LYS A 552 -31.75 3.11 -8.98
C LYS A 552 -31.02 3.34 -10.30
N LEU A 553 -31.41 2.58 -11.33
CA LEU A 553 -30.87 2.65 -12.69
C LEU A 553 -31.73 3.59 -13.54
N THR A 554 -31.18 4.75 -13.90
CA THR A 554 -31.83 5.73 -14.77
C THR A 554 -31.25 5.62 -16.18
N ILE A 555 -32.13 5.53 -17.18
CA ILE A 555 -31.80 5.32 -18.58
C ILE A 555 -32.50 6.42 -19.40
N LYS A 556 -31.74 7.33 -20.01
CA LYS A 556 -32.26 8.37 -20.92
C LYS A 556 -31.98 7.98 -22.37
N GLY A 557 -33.02 7.92 -23.20
CA GLY A 557 -32.89 7.64 -24.63
C GLY A 557 -32.34 8.85 -25.37
N LEU A 558 -31.28 8.68 -26.16
CA LEU A 558 -30.65 9.75 -26.94
C LEU A 558 -30.93 9.60 -28.44
N LYS A 559 -30.68 8.41 -29.00
CA LYS A 559 -30.89 8.09 -30.43
C LYS A 559 -31.63 6.75 -30.56
N LYS A 560 -32.44 6.56 -31.61
CA LYS A 560 -33.11 5.28 -31.90
C LYS A 560 -32.07 4.15 -31.99
N GLY A 561 -32.28 3.04 -31.28
CA GLY A 561 -31.32 1.92 -31.24
C GLY A 561 -31.59 0.93 -30.12
N LYS A 562 -30.75 -0.12 -30.02
CA LYS A 562 -30.80 -1.13 -28.95
C LYS A 562 -29.47 -1.10 -28.17
N VAL A 563 -29.53 -1.18 -26.84
CA VAL A 563 -28.37 -1.20 -25.94
C VAL A 563 -28.54 -2.27 -24.88
N SER A 564 -27.48 -2.98 -24.52
CA SER A 564 -27.44 -3.89 -23.38
C SER A 564 -26.70 -3.24 -22.21
N ILE A 565 -27.33 -3.18 -21.03
CA ILE A 565 -26.72 -2.65 -19.80
C ILE A 565 -26.39 -3.83 -18.88
N LYS A 566 -25.10 -4.02 -18.57
CA LYS A 566 -24.60 -5.07 -17.65
C LYS A 566 -24.51 -4.52 -16.23
N ILE A 567 -25.22 -5.15 -15.30
CA ILE A 567 -25.23 -4.87 -13.85
C ILE A 567 -24.49 -6.01 -13.15
N THR A 568 -23.60 -5.70 -12.21
CA THR A 568 -22.81 -6.69 -11.47
C THR A 568 -22.93 -6.47 -9.96
N SER A 569 -22.89 -7.55 -9.17
CA SER A 569 -22.79 -7.53 -7.71
C SER A 569 -21.46 -8.15 -7.26
N LYS A 570 -20.74 -7.52 -6.32
CA LYS A 570 -19.48 -8.04 -5.77
C LYS A 570 -19.71 -9.42 -5.10
N LYS A 571 -18.71 -10.30 -5.13
CA LYS A 571 -18.65 -11.52 -4.32
C LYS A 571 -18.73 -11.13 -2.83
N THR A 572 -19.39 -11.95 -2.02
CA THR A 572 -19.39 -11.84 -0.56
C THR A 572 -18.98 -13.16 0.08
N SER A 573 -18.76 -13.18 1.39
CA SER A 573 -18.47 -14.40 2.16
C SER A 573 -19.56 -15.47 2.06
N LYS A 574 -20.82 -15.08 1.78
CA LYS A 574 -21.99 -15.99 1.70
C LYS A 574 -22.47 -16.25 0.26
N TYR A 575 -22.19 -15.34 -0.69
CA TYR A 575 -22.71 -15.40 -2.06
C TYR A 575 -21.64 -15.19 -3.14
N LYS A 576 -21.76 -15.93 -4.24
CA LYS A 576 -20.98 -15.70 -5.47
C LYS A 576 -21.29 -14.32 -6.06
N ALA A 577 -20.34 -13.75 -6.79
CA ALA A 577 -20.63 -12.60 -7.66
C ALA A 577 -21.70 -12.98 -8.69
N ALA A 578 -22.56 -12.04 -9.04
CA ALA A 578 -23.61 -12.25 -10.05
C ALA A 578 -23.66 -11.08 -11.03
N THR A 579 -24.17 -11.37 -12.22
CA THR A 579 -24.32 -10.42 -13.32
C THR A 579 -25.73 -10.52 -13.88
N LYS A 580 -26.30 -9.39 -14.31
CA LYS A 580 -27.56 -9.34 -15.04
C LYS A 580 -27.52 -8.28 -16.12
N THR A 581 -27.99 -8.65 -17.30
CA THR A 581 -28.09 -7.73 -18.45
C THR A 581 -29.53 -7.29 -18.66
N ILE A 582 -29.75 -5.99 -18.84
CA ILE A 582 -31.04 -5.42 -19.23
C ILE A 582 -30.97 -4.94 -20.68
N LYS A 583 -31.90 -5.40 -21.52
CA LYS A 583 -32.02 -5.00 -22.93
C LYS A 583 -32.86 -3.72 -23.04
N VAL A 584 -32.26 -2.62 -23.47
CA VAL A 584 -32.91 -1.33 -23.71
C VAL A 584 -33.21 -1.17 -25.19
N THR A 585 -34.44 -0.80 -25.54
CA THR A 585 -34.80 -0.31 -26.88
C THR A 585 -35.17 1.16 -26.80
N VAL A 586 -34.42 2.00 -27.50
CA VAL A 586 -34.77 3.41 -27.71
C VAL A 586 -35.58 3.52 -28.99
N LYS A 587 -36.86 3.89 -28.87
CA LYS A 587 -37.74 4.26 -30.00
C LYS A 587 -37.73 5.79 -30.17
N LYS A 588 -38.26 6.30 -31.28
CA LYS A 588 -38.49 7.75 -31.44
C LYS A 588 -39.35 8.24 -30.25
#